data_AF-A0A165YLY0-F1
#
_entry.id   AF-A0A165YLY0-F1
#
_cell.length_a   1.000
_cell.length_b   1.000
_cell.length_c   1.000
_cell.angle_alpha   90.00
_cell.angle_beta   90.00
_cell.angle_gamma   90.00
#
_symmetry.space_group_name_H-M   'P 1'
#
loop_
_entity.id
_entity.type
_entity.pdbx_description
1 polymer ?
#
loop_
_entity_poly.entity_id
_entity_poly.type
_entity_poly.pdbx_seq_one_letter_code
_entity_poly.pdbx_strand_id
1 'polypeptide(L)'
;MNSHTIRNVFKCHLNCAHDSHTAIAFSDSFTPAQSDTSSTTCTTGIASDSLALSHHTGSKPSPRSDPGKLVGVMISDKGIEQEVRKYGLEAVEAYRNVVSTSTNDPFAPLWTADNWRCWLDSGKFVIWLAMKQQQLVHGYACEYRGPSPEALEYVLNASSTSLPIDWRFGRPSMDEESEACWPGCAWSGCERYCKEVVGMRLSACKGCGQVRYCGRECQRSDWTNGGHKARCRRLK
;
A
#
# COMPACT_ATOMS: atom_id res chain seq x y z
N MET A 1 -4.60 -27.30 13.21
CA MET A 1 -4.99 -26.51 12.01
C MET A 1 -6.01 -27.34 11.24
N ASN A 2 -7.21 -26.80 11.01
CA ASN A 2 -8.36 -27.56 10.49
C ASN A 2 -8.28 -27.78 8.97
N SER A 3 -8.46 -29.03 8.53
CA SER A 3 -8.34 -29.47 7.13
C SER A 3 -9.33 -28.80 6.15
N HIS A 4 -10.36 -28.11 6.65
CA HIS A 4 -11.36 -27.43 5.82
C HIS A 4 -10.89 -26.09 5.23
N THR A 5 -9.96 -25.39 5.89
CA THR A 5 -9.44 -24.10 5.39
C THR A 5 -8.52 -24.28 4.18
N ILE A 6 -7.78 -25.39 4.12
CA ILE A 6 -6.86 -25.70 3.01
C ILE A 6 -7.63 -25.97 1.71
N ARG A 7 -8.82 -26.61 1.76
CA ARG A 7 -9.61 -26.91 0.56
C ARG A 7 -10.14 -25.67 -0.17
N ASN A 8 -10.43 -24.59 0.55
CA ASN A 8 -10.98 -23.38 -0.08
C ASN A 8 -9.89 -22.54 -0.78
N VAL A 9 -8.66 -22.52 -0.25
CA VAL A 9 -7.52 -21.86 -0.92
C VAL A 9 -7.12 -22.60 -2.21
N PHE A 10 -7.17 -23.93 -2.22
CA PHE A 10 -6.89 -24.72 -3.42
C PHE A 10 -7.92 -24.52 -4.55
N LYS A 11 -9.18 -24.19 -4.23
CA LYS A 11 -10.23 -23.98 -5.25
C LYS A 11 -10.01 -22.69 -6.06
N CYS A 12 -9.44 -21.64 -5.47
CA CYS A 12 -9.00 -20.45 -6.21
C CYS A 12 -7.78 -20.75 -7.10
N HIS A 13 -6.84 -21.59 -6.64
CA HIS A 13 -5.66 -21.97 -7.42
C HIS A 13 -6.00 -22.79 -8.69
N LEU A 14 -7.04 -23.62 -8.65
CA LEU A 14 -7.46 -24.43 -9.80
C LEU A 14 -8.23 -23.64 -10.86
N ASN A 15 -8.97 -22.59 -10.48
CA ASN A 15 -9.75 -21.80 -11.44
C ASN A 15 -8.94 -20.72 -12.18
N CYS A 16 -7.77 -20.31 -11.68
CA CYS A 16 -6.92 -19.35 -12.40
C CYS A 16 -6.03 -19.98 -13.49
N ALA A 17 -5.94 -21.32 -13.55
CA ALA A 17 -5.07 -22.03 -14.49
C ALA A 17 -5.76 -22.41 -15.82
N HIS A 18 -7.01 -22.00 -16.06
CA HIS A 18 -7.83 -22.54 -17.16
C HIS A 18 -8.06 -21.59 -18.36
N ASP A 19 -7.48 -20.38 -18.37
CA ASP A 19 -7.74 -19.34 -19.41
C ASP A 19 -6.61 -19.15 -20.44
N SER A 20 -5.91 -20.21 -20.82
CA SER A 20 -4.93 -20.15 -21.91
C SER A 20 -4.98 -21.38 -22.81
N HIS A 21 -6.05 -21.59 -23.58
CA HIS A 21 -6.03 -22.54 -24.70
C HIS A 21 -6.78 -22.06 -25.95
N THR A 22 -6.00 -22.00 -27.03
CA THR A 22 -6.32 -22.07 -28.45
C THR A 22 -7.50 -22.99 -28.74
N ALA A 23 -8.46 -22.49 -29.53
CA ALA A 23 -9.65 -23.21 -29.95
C ALA A 23 -9.30 -24.38 -30.90
N ILE A 24 -9.57 -25.61 -30.45
CA ILE A 24 -9.89 -26.75 -31.31
C ILE A 24 -11.26 -27.23 -30.87
N ALA A 25 -12.26 -27.04 -31.73
CA ALA A 25 -13.63 -27.43 -31.46
C ALA A 25 -13.80 -28.95 -31.67
N PHE A 26 -14.08 -29.67 -30.59
CA PHE A 26 -14.81 -30.93 -30.65
C PHE A 26 -16.15 -30.72 -29.93
N SER A 27 -17.22 -30.94 -30.67
CA SER A 27 -18.60 -30.95 -30.21
C SER A 27 -18.88 -32.27 -29.49
N ASP A 28 -19.25 -32.22 -28.22
CA ASP A 28 -20.08 -33.26 -27.62
C ASP A 28 -21.02 -32.69 -26.56
N SER A 29 -22.25 -33.14 -26.69
CA SER A 29 -23.43 -32.73 -25.94
C SER A 29 -23.45 -33.39 -24.57
N PHE A 30 -23.57 -32.62 -23.49
CA PHE A 30 -23.90 -33.16 -22.18
C PHE A 30 -24.96 -32.30 -21.48
N THR A 31 -26.11 -32.94 -21.22
CA THR A 31 -27.18 -32.48 -20.35
C THR A 31 -26.84 -32.74 -18.88
N PRO A 32 -27.14 -31.82 -17.95
CA PRO A 32 -27.28 -32.18 -16.55
C PRO A 32 -28.72 -32.03 -16.05
N ALA A 33 -29.10 -33.05 -15.29
CA ALA A 33 -30.39 -33.23 -14.62
C ALA A 33 -30.60 -32.25 -13.47
N GLN A 34 -31.86 -31.88 -13.27
CA GLN A 34 -32.36 -31.11 -12.13
C GLN A 34 -32.45 -31.99 -10.87
N SER A 35 -32.15 -31.42 -9.71
CA SER A 35 -32.59 -31.95 -8.42
C SER A 35 -32.89 -30.83 -7.43
N ASP A 36 -34.20 -30.69 -7.20
CA ASP A 36 -34.98 -30.39 -6.00
C ASP A 36 -34.38 -29.63 -4.80
N THR A 37 -35.02 -28.48 -4.60
CA THR A 37 -35.51 -27.84 -3.37
C THR A 37 -35.42 -28.60 -2.04
N SER A 38 -34.96 -27.92 -1.00
CA SER A 38 -35.51 -28.03 0.37
C SER A 38 -35.19 -26.79 1.19
N SER A 39 -36.25 -26.03 1.50
CA SER A 39 -36.26 -24.89 2.42
C SER A 39 -36.28 -25.37 3.87
N THR A 40 -35.55 -24.71 4.76
CA THR A 40 -35.73 -24.88 6.21
C THR A 40 -35.65 -23.51 6.88
N THR A 41 -36.80 -23.05 7.35
CA THR A 41 -37.02 -21.90 8.23
C THR A 41 -36.86 -22.33 9.68
N CYS A 42 -36.09 -21.58 10.47
CA CYS A 42 -36.12 -21.66 11.93
C CYS A 42 -36.22 -20.24 12.51
N THR A 43 -37.32 -19.99 13.21
CA THR A 43 -37.67 -18.78 13.98
C THR A 43 -37.40 -19.04 15.46
N THR A 44 -36.77 -18.08 16.16
CA THR A 44 -36.84 -17.72 17.61
C THR A 44 -35.57 -16.90 17.90
N GLY A 45 -35.53 -15.70 18.48
CA GLY A 45 -36.41 -15.04 19.44
C GLY A 45 -35.88 -15.28 20.85
N ILE A 46 -35.13 -14.32 21.45
CA ILE A 46 -35.01 -14.04 22.90
C ILE A 46 -34.32 -12.67 23.07
N ALA A 47 -34.82 -11.91 24.05
CA ALA A 47 -34.51 -10.53 24.38
C ALA A 47 -33.55 -10.39 25.58
N SER A 48 -33.08 -9.16 25.76
CA SER A 48 -32.69 -8.47 27.02
C SER A 48 -31.50 -9.00 27.84
N ASP A 49 -30.49 -8.16 28.09
CA ASP A 49 -30.50 -7.31 29.28
C ASP A 49 -29.35 -6.30 29.33
N SER A 50 -29.70 -5.14 29.90
CA SER A 50 -28.87 -3.95 30.06
C SER A 50 -28.14 -3.99 31.39
N LEU A 51 -26.81 -3.78 31.40
CA LEU A 51 -26.07 -3.38 32.60
C LEU A 51 -25.20 -2.16 32.27
N ALA A 52 -25.59 -1.04 32.88
CA ALA A 52 -24.88 0.22 32.85
C ALA A 52 -23.58 0.12 33.67
N LEU A 53 -22.45 0.45 33.04
CA LEU A 53 -21.16 0.62 33.73
C LEU A 53 -20.63 2.04 33.50
N SER A 54 -20.36 2.68 34.62
CA SER A 54 -19.84 4.01 34.91
C SER A 54 -18.74 4.56 33.98
N HIS A 55 -18.94 5.81 33.55
CA HIS A 55 -18.00 6.62 32.77
C HIS A 55 -16.89 7.22 33.65
N HIS A 56 -15.64 6.83 33.41
CA HIS A 56 -14.46 7.62 33.79
C HIS A 56 -14.05 8.53 32.62
N THR A 57 -13.97 9.83 32.85
CA THR A 57 -13.51 10.84 31.88
C THR A 57 -11.98 10.82 31.78
N GLY A 58 -11.45 9.85 31.03
CA GLY A 58 -10.06 9.87 30.55
C GLY A 58 -10.00 10.54 29.18
N SER A 59 -9.12 11.54 29.03
CA SER A 59 -8.85 12.23 27.77
C SER A 59 -8.53 11.21 26.67
N LYS A 60 -9.45 11.09 25.71
CA LYS A 60 -9.42 10.12 24.62
C LYS A 60 -8.20 10.42 23.72
N PRO A 61 -7.25 9.49 23.53
CA PRO A 61 -6.21 9.68 22.52
C PRO A 61 -6.89 9.82 21.15
N SER A 62 -6.45 10.85 20.41
CA SER A 62 -6.96 11.13 19.06
C SER A 62 -6.85 9.87 18.21
N PRO A 63 -7.94 9.44 17.52
CA PRO A 63 -7.92 8.23 16.72
C PRO A 63 -6.81 8.35 15.67
N ARG A 64 -5.83 7.45 15.71
CA ARG A 64 -4.91 7.26 14.59
C ARG A 64 -5.78 6.96 13.38
N SER A 65 -5.82 7.89 12.44
CA SER A 65 -6.50 7.72 11.16
C SER A 65 -5.88 6.51 10.47
N ASP A 66 -6.69 5.44 10.33
CA ASP A 66 -6.32 4.25 9.58
C ASP A 66 -5.99 4.68 8.14
N PRO A 67 -4.74 4.51 7.66
CA PRO A 67 -4.36 4.91 6.32
C PRO A 67 -5.17 4.18 5.24
N GLY A 68 -5.89 3.10 5.57
CA GLY A 68 -6.81 2.43 4.67
C GLY A 68 -8.13 3.19 4.38
N LYS A 69 -8.43 4.28 5.09
CA LYS A 69 -9.64 5.10 4.84
C LYS A 69 -9.38 6.33 3.98
N LEU A 70 -8.22 6.39 3.34
CA LEU A 70 -7.89 7.42 2.35
C LEU A 70 -8.54 7.05 1.02
N VAL A 71 -9.70 7.69 0.77
CA VAL A 71 -10.44 7.72 -0.49
C VAL A 71 -11.09 6.37 -0.86
N GLY A 72 -12.42 6.34 -0.86
CA GLY A 72 -13.24 5.18 -1.27
C GLY A 72 -13.19 4.89 -2.77
N VAL A 73 -11.99 4.85 -3.36
CA VAL A 73 -11.79 4.41 -4.74
C VAL A 73 -11.90 2.89 -4.74
N MET A 74 -13.10 2.37 -5.02
CA MET A 74 -13.27 0.95 -5.32
C MET A 74 -12.75 0.69 -6.73
N ILE A 75 -11.57 0.09 -6.83
CA ILE A 75 -11.01 -0.35 -8.11
C ILE A 75 -11.63 -1.70 -8.45
N SER A 76 -12.35 -1.76 -9.57
CA SER A 76 -12.94 -3.00 -10.05
C SER A 76 -11.85 -4.00 -10.48
N ASP A 77 -12.16 -5.30 -10.48
CA ASP A 77 -11.26 -6.36 -10.96
C ASP A 77 -10.81 -6.11 -12.42
N LYS A 78 -11.69 -5.55 -13.25
CA LYS A 78 -11.34 -5.15 -14.61
C LYS A 78 -10.36 -3.99 -14.66
N GLY A 79 -10.45 -3.06 -13.69
CA GLY A 79 -9.52 -1.94 -13.56
C GLY A 79 -8.12 -2.43 -13.19
N ILE A 80 -8.00 -3.35 -12.23
CA ILE A 80 -6.68 -3.86 -11.83
C ILE A 80 -6.00 -4.66 -12.95
N GLU A 81 -6.75 -5.41 -13.76
CA GLU A 81 -6.20 -6.09 -14.94
C GLU A 81 -5.64 -5.11 -15.97
N GLN A 82 -6.29 -3.95 -16.16
CA GLN A 82 -5.79 -2.90 -17.04
C GLN A 82 -4.50 -2.29 -16.49
N GLU A 83 -4.41 -2.05 -15.19
CA GLU A 83 -3.19 -1.52 -14.57
C GLU A 83 -2.03 -2.52 -14.64
N VAL A 84 -2.26 -3.80 -14.35
CA VAL A 84 -1.23 -4.84 -14.49
C VAL A 84 -0.78 -4.99 -15.94
N ARG A 85 -1.72 -4.91 -16.91
CA ARG A 85 -1.37 -4.93 -18.34
C ARG A 85 -0.55 -3.71 -18.75
N LYS A 86 -0.88 -2.53 -18.21
CA LYS A 86 -0.25 -1.25 -18.53
C LYS A 86 1.16 -1.14 -17.96
N TYR A 87 1.35 -1.48 -16.69
CA TYR A 87 2.63 -1.34 -15.99
C TYR A 87 3.50 -2.61 -16.07
N GLY A 88 2.91 -3.75 -16.42
CA GLY A 88 3.60 -5.02 -16.64
C GLY A 88 3.79 -5.85 -15.37
N LEU A 89 4.20 -7.11 -15.56
CA LEU A 89 4.48 -8.05 -14.47
C LEU A 89 5.69 -7.64 -13.62
N GLU A 90 6.61 -6.85 -14.17
CA GLU A 90 7.75 -6.31 -13.40
C GLU A 90 7.29 -5.38 -12.27
N ALA A 91 6.27 -4.56 -12.50
CA ALA A 91 5.69 -3.71 -11.47
C ALA A 91 5.03 -4.54 -10.37
N VAL A 92 4.35 -5.62 -10.75
CA VAL A 92 3.75 -6.59 -9.82
C VAL A 92 4.82 -7.29 -8.99
N GLU A 93 5.92 -7.70 -9.61
CA GLU A 93 7.04 -8.34 -8.90
C GLU A 93 7.74 -7.36 -7.94
N ALA A 94 7.95 -6.11 -8.37
CA ALA A 94 8.49 -5.07 -7.50
C ALA A 94 7.57 -4.80 -6.30
N TYR A 95 6.26 -4.72 -6.51
CA TYR A 95 5.28 -4.59 -5.43
C TYR A 95 5.28 -5.81 -4.49
N ARG A 96 5.32 -7.03 -5.05
CA ARG A 96 5.43 -8.28 -4.28
C ARG A 96 6.63 -8.22 -3.34
N ASN A 97 7.80 -7.81 -3.84
CA ASN A 97 9.03 -7.74 -3.05
C ASN A 97 8.93 -6.74 -1.89
N VAL A 98 8.15 -5.66 -2.04
CA VAL A 98 7.88 -4.71 -0.95
C VAL A 98 6.93 -5.34 0.07
N VAL A 99 5.81 -5.90 -0.36
CA VAL A 99 4.79 -6.44 0.56
C VAL A 99 5.27 -7.71 1.27
N SER A 100 6.05 -8.56 0.60
CA SER A 100 6.56 -9.81 1.18
C SER A 100 7.46 -9.59 2.40
N THR A 101 8.11 -8.44 2.49
CA THR A 101 8.97 -8.08 3.64
C THR A 101 8.20 -7.68 4.89
N SER A 102 6.92 -7.34 4.75
CA SER A 102 6.09 -6.79 5.84
C SER A 102 4.81 -7.59 6.12
N THR A 103 4.45 -8.52 5.24
CA THR A 103 3.28 -9.38 5.40
C THR A 103 3.52 -10.52 6.38
N ASN A 104 2.48 -10.91 7.10
CA ASN A 104 2.46 -12.12 7.95
C ASN A 104 1.68 -13.26 7.28
N ASP A 105 1.36 -13.16 5.99
CA ASP A 105 0.64 -14.19 5.25
C ASP A 105 1.52 -15.45 5.08
N PRO A 106 1.10 -16.62 5.59
CA PRO A 106 1.88 -17.86 5.47
C PRO A 106 2.06 -18.32 4.02
N PHE A 107 1.25 -17.82 3.08
CA PHE A 107 1.33 -18.14 1.65
C PHE A 107 2.19 -17.13 0.86
N ALA A 108 2.75 -16.10 1.50
CA ALA A 108 3.63 -15.13 0.82
C ALA A 108 4.78 -15.77 0.01
N PRO A 109 5.40 -16.89 0.44
CA PRO A 109 6.41 -17.58 -0.36
C PRO A 109 5.91 -18.16 -1.70
N LEU A 110 4.58 -18.35 -1.85
CA LEU A 110 3.96 -18.88 -3.08
C LEU A 110 3.54 -17.76 -4.04
N TRP A 111 3.68 -16.49 -3.66
CA TRP A 111 3.32 -15.36 -4.49
C TRP A 111 4.28 -15.23 -5.67
N THR A 112 3.74 -15.22 -6.88
CA THR A 112 4.46 -14.97 -8.12
C THR A 112 3.78 -13.82 -8.86
N ALA A 113 4.51 -13.19 -9.78
CA ALA A 113 3.91 -12.19 -10.65
C ALA A 113 2.77 -12.80 -11.49
N ASP A 114 2.86 -14.08 -11.86
CA ASP A 114 1.83 -14.75 -12.68
C ASP A 114 0.52 -15.04 -11.93
N ASN A 115 0.60 -15.30 -10.62
CA ASN A 115 -0.59 -15.59 -9.79
C ASN A 115 -1.08 -14.38 -9.00
N TRP A 116 -0.77 -13.16 -9.46
CA TRP A 116 -1.10 -11.90 -8.80
C TRP A 116 -2.57 -11.76 -8.41
N ARG A 117 -3.49 -12.32 -9.20
CA ARG A 117 -4.93 -12.33 -8.90
C ARG A 117 -5.28 -12.96 -7.55
N CYS A 118 -4.43 -13.85 -7.02
CA CYS A 118 -4.70 -14.57 -5.77
C CYS A 118 -4.26 -13.82 -4.51
N TRP A 119 -3.38 -12.82 -4.64
CA TRP A 119 -2.74 -12.18 -3.48
C TRP A 119 -2.64 -10.66 -3.56
N LEU A 120 -2.78 -10.08 -4.75
CA LEU A 120 -2.63 -8.65 -4.96
C LEU A 120 -3.88 -7.91 -4.46
N ASP A 121 -3.69 -7.08 -3.44
CA ASP A 121 -4.67 -6.08 -3.01
C ASP A 121 -4.64 -4.90 -4.00
N SER A 122 -5.72 -4.75 -4.78
CA SER A 122 -5.81 -3.77 -5.87
C SER A 122 -5.66 -2.33 -5.38
N GLY A 123 -6.26 -2.00 -4.23
CA GLY A 123 -6.17 -0.66 -3.64
C GLY A 123 -4.74 -0.33 -3.23
N LYS A 124 -4.08 -1.24 -2.52
CA LYS A 124 -2.68 -1.04 -2.09
C LYS A 124 -1.71 -1.02 -3.26
N PHE A 125 -1.95 -1.81 -4.30
CA PHE A 125 -1.11 -1.79 -5.50
C PHE A 125 -1.18 -0.45 -6.22
N VAL A 126 -2.39 0.11 -6.41
CA VAL A 126 -2.54 1.42 -7.05
C VAL A 126 -1.97 2.56 -6.21
N ILE A 127 -2.14 2.51 -4.89
CA ILE A 127 -1.47 3.45 -3.98
C ILE A 127 0.06 3.36 -4.13
N TRP A 128 0.59 2.14 -4.16
CA TRP A 128 2.03 1.91 -4.36
C TRP A 128 2.52 2.43 -5.71
N LEU A 129 1.78 2.20 -6.80
CA LEU A 129 2.08 2.73 -8.13
C LEU A 129 2.08 4.27 -8.12
N ALA A 130 1.09 4.90 -7.49
CA ALA A 130 1.00 6.35 -7.42
C ALA A 130 2.16 6.93 -6.60
N MET A 131 2.55 6.29 -5.50
CA MET A 131 3.73 6.68 -4.73
C MET A 131 5.01 6.52 -5.56
N LYS A 132 5.14 5.45 -6.35
CA LYS A 132 6.29 5.24 -7.25
C LYS A 132 6.36 6.31 -8.34
N GLN A 133 5.23 6.65 -8.96
CA GLN A 133 5.16 7.74 -9.92
C GLN A 133 5.57 9.06 -9.29
N GLN A 134 5.08 9.35 -8.08
CA GLN A 134 5.44 10.56 -7.35
C GLN A 134 6.94 10.60 -7.02
N GLN A 135 7.55 9.46 -6.67
CA GLN A 135 8.99 9.34 -6.46
C GLN A 135 9.80 9.64 -7.74
N LEU A 136 9.31 9.22 -8.91
CA LEU A 136 9.98 9.51 -10.18
C LEU A 136 9.91 11.01 -10.54
N VAL A 137 8.77 11.65 -10.28
CA VAL A 137 8.55 13.07 -10.62
C VAL A 137 9.23 14.01 -9.62
N HIS A 138 9.18 13.69 -8.32
CA HIS A 138 9.61 14.59 -7.25
C HIS A 138 10.85 14.10 -6.48
N GLY A 139 11.39 12.93 -6.83
CA GLY A 139 12.45 12.27 -6.09
C GLY A 139 11.97 11.56 -4.81
N TYR A 140 12.90 10.92 -4.10
CA TYR A 140 12.64 10.13 -2.88
C TYR A 140 12.17 10.95 -1.66
N ALA A 141 12.12 12.28 -1.74
CA ALA A 141 11.84 13.16 -0.62
C ALA A 141 10.39 13.10 -0.05
N CYS A 142 9.50 12.30 -0.65
CA CYS A 142 8.07 12.26 -0.31
C CYS A 142 7.58 10.98 0.38
N GLU A 143 8.45 10.06 0.78
CA GLU A 143 8.06 8.72 1.27
C GLU A 143 7.08 8.71 2.46
N TYR A 144 6.95 9.82 3.20
CA TYR A 144 6.08 9.94 4.38
C TYR A 144 4.69 10.55 4.11
N ARG A 145 4.40 11.03 2.90
CA ARG A 145 3.02 11.36 2.52
C ARG A 145 2.48 10.24 1.65
N GLY A 146 1.22 9.88 1.87
CA GLY A 146 0.49 9.08 0.88
C GLY A 146 0.54 9.75 -0.50
N PRO A 147 0.17 9.02 -1.55
CA PRO A 147 0.27 9.53 -2.92
C PRO A 147 -0.51 10.84 -3.05
N SER A 148 0.05 11.81 -3.77
CA SER A 148 -0.68 13.05 -4.05
C SER A 148 -1.93 12.76 -4.88
N PRO A 149 -3.01 13.58 -4.76
CA PRO A 149 -4.19 13.42 -5.60
C PRO A 149 -3.86 13.40 -7.10
N GLU A 150 -2.87 14.20 -7.52
CA GLU A 150 -2.40 14.27 -8.90
C GLU A 150 -1.70 12.98 -9.33
N ALA A 151 -0.93 12.34 -8.44
CA ALA A 151 -0.28 11.06 -8.71
C ALA A 151 -1.30 9.91 -8.79
N LEU A 152 -2.32 9.92 -7.92
CA LEU A 152 -3.45 8.97 -7.99
C LEU A 152 -4.24 9.15 -9.28
N GLU A 153 -4.59 10.40 -9.61
CA GLU A 153 -5.30 10.72 -10.84
C GLU A 153 -4.47 10.30 -12.05
N TYR A 154 -3.15 10.52 -12.04
CA TYR A 154 -2.28 10.07 -13.11
C TYR A 154 -2.31 8.55 -13.28
N VAL A 155 -2.17 7.77 -12.20
CA VAL A 155 -2.20 6.31 -12.30
C VAL A 155 -3.56 5.82 -12.83
N LEU A 156 -4.66 6.35 -12.29
CA LEU A 156 -6.02 5.94 -12.64
C LEU A 156 -6.49 6.43 -14.01
N ASN A 157 -6.07 7.62 -14.46
CA ASN A 157 -6.54 8.25 -15.70
C ASN A 157 -5.53 8.20 -16.85
N ALA A 158 -4.26 7.81 -16.63
CA ALA A 158 -3.27 7.81 -17.70
C ALA A 158 -3.66 6.79 -18.78
N SER A 159 -4.14 7.34 -19.90
CA SER A 159 -4.45 6.67 -21.14
C SER A 159 -3.15 6.36 -21.89
N SER A 160 -2.78 5.07 -21.89
CA SER A 160 -1.88 4.38 -22.83
C SER A 160 -0.49 4.94 -23.15
N THR A 161 -0.04 6.03 -22.54
CA THR A 161 1.31 6.54 -22.81
C THR A 161 2.28 5.76 -21.91
N SER A 162 2.86 4.70 -22.48
CA SER A 162 3.89 3.88 -21.86
C SER A 162 5.08 4.78 -21.47
N LEU A 163 5.14 5.23 -20.24
CA LEU A 163 6.40 5.74 -19.71
C LEU A 163 7.34 4.56 -19.54
N PRO A 164 8.63 4.70 -19.90
CA PRO A 164 9.66 3.74 -19.52
C PRO A 164 9.94 3.93 -18.03
N ILE A 165 9.01 3.46 -17.20
CA ILE A 165 9.28 3.29 -15.78
C ILE A 165 10.17 2.06 -15.69
N ASP A 166 11.48 2.26 -15.64
CA ASP A 166 12.40 1.18 -15.35
C ASP A 166 12.32 0.87 -13.85
N TRP A 167 11.53 -0.15 -13.55
CA TRP A 167 11.29 -0.68 -12.20
C TRP A 167 12.55 -1.22 -11.52
N ARG A 168 13.67 -1.39 -12.26
CA ARG A 168 14.94 -1.90 -11.74
C ARG A 168 15.81 -0.85 -11.07
N PHE A 169 15.54 0.45 -11.17
CA PHE A 169 16.35 1.51 -10.52
C PHE A 169 16.12 1.67 -9.00
N GLY A 170 15.76 0.56 -8.32
CA GLY A 170 15.55 0.49 -6.88
C GLY A 170 16.73 -0.06 -6.07
N ARG A 171 17.93 -0.18 -6.64
CA ARG A 171 19.15 -0.35 -5.85
C ARG A 171 20.14 0.72 -6.31
N PRO A 172 20.25 1.86 -5.60
CA PRO A 172 21.40 2.72 -5.77
C PRO A 172 22.65 1.85 -5.64
N SER A 173 23.60 1.97 -6.57
CA SER A 173 24.95 1.47 -6.34
C SER A 173 25.37 1.96 -4.95
N MET A 174 25.89 1.06 -4.12
CA MET A 174 26.19 1.33 -2.70
C MET A 174 27.31 2.37 -2.49
N ASP A 175 27.73 3.08 -3.55
CA ASP A 175 28.96 3.87 -3.58
C ASP A 175 28.72 5.35 -3.96
N GLU A 176 27.47 5.77 -4.21
CA GLU A 176 27.09 7.20 -4.35
C GLU A 176 26.05 7.58 -3.29
N GLU A 177 26.56 7.81 -2.08
CA GLU A 177 25.81 8.25 -0.91
C GLU A 177 25.06 9.58 -1.17
N SER A 178 23.73 9.46 -1.19
CA SER A 178 22.89 10.03 -0.13
C SER A 178 23.00 11.55 0.14
N GLU A 179 22.86 12.38 -0.90
CA GLU A 179 22.39 13.77 -0.74
C GLU A 179 21.10 14.04 -1.55
N ALA A 180 20.17 13.09 -1.54
CA ALA A 180 18.83 13.33 -2.06
C ALA A 180 18.17 14.46 -1.24
N CYS A 181 18.03 15.60 -1.92
CA CYS A 181 17.54 16.88 -1.46
C CYS A 181 16.52 16.80 -0.31
N TRP A 182 16.81 17.47 0.80
CA TRP A 182 15.79 17.92 1.75
C TRP A 182 15.55 19.41 1.47
N PRO A 183 14.62 19.78 0.57
CA PRO A 183 14.46 21.17 0.18
C PRO A 183 13.76 22.01 1.26
N GLY A 184 13.38 21.39 2.39
CA GLY A 184 12.64 22.05 3.46
C GLY A 184 12.91 21.50 4.85
N CYS A 185 12.05 21.89 5.79
CA CYS A 185 12.13 21.46 7.17
C CYS A 185 11.86 19.94 7.27
N ALA A 186 12.62 19.22 8.10
CA ALA A 186 12.42 17.79 8.35
C ALA A 186 11.22 17.48 9.26
N TRP A 187 10.69 18.47 9.98
CA TRP A 187 9.55 18.28 10.88
C TRP A 187 8.23 18.19 10.10
N SER A 188 7.55 17.06 10.17
CA SER A 188 6.29 16.81 9.42
C SER A 188 5.14 17.75 9.77
N GLY A 189 5.12 18.27 11.01
CA GLY A 189 4.14 19.29 11.44
C GLY A 189 4.49 20.72 11.01
N CYS A 190 5.58 20.94 10.27
CA CYS A 190 5.96 22.25 9.76
C CYS A 190 5.24 22.55 8.44
N GLU A 191 4.78 23.79 8.25
CA GLU A 191 4.23 24.26 6.97
C GLU A 191 5.21 24.12 5.81
N ARG A 192 6.51 24.20 6.10
CA ARG A 192 7.64 24.09 5.17
C ARG A 192 8.20 22.66 5.08
N TYR A 193 7.46 21.66 5.57
CA TYR A 193 7.86 20.26 5.46
C TYR A 193 7.95 19.81 4.01
N CYS A 194 9.13 19.33 3.58
CA CYS A 194 9.43 18.91 2.20
C CYS A 194 9.09 19.94 1.11
N LYS A 195 8.96 21.23 1.46
CA LYS A 195 8.79 22.32 0.49
C LYS A 195 10.11 23.03 0.31
N GLU A 196 10.47 23.34 -0.93
CA GLU A 196 11.61 24.19 -1.23
C GLU A 196 11.47 25.56 -0.56
N VAL A 197 12.42 25.88 0.31
CA VAL A 197 12.45 27.18 0.97
C VAL A 197 13.54 28.03 0.33
N VAL A 198 13.17 28.74 -0.74
CA VAL A 198 14.06 29.71 -1.39
C VAL A 198 14.42 30.82 -0.40
N GLY A 199 15.71 31.05 -0.17
CA GLY A 199 16.22 32.14 0.66
C GLY A 199 16.24 31.90 2.17
N MET A 200 15.83 30.73 2.67
CA MET A 200 15.90 30.42 4.11
C MET A 200 17.04 29.45 4.42
N ARG A 201 17.89 29.82 5.39
CA ARG A 201 18.93 28.92 5.91
C ARG A 201 18.30 27.92 6.87
N LEU A 202 18.29 26.64 6.48
CA LEU A 202 17.90 25.55 7.38
C LEU A 202 19.06 25.21 8.32
N SER A 203 18.76 25.01 9.60
CA SER A 203 19.72 24.56 10.61
C SER A 203 19.75 23.03 10.67
N ALA A 204 20.92 22.43 10.47
CA ALA A 204 21.12 21.00 10.64
C ALA A 204 21.00 20.57 12.12
N CYS A 205 20.57 19.34 12.35
CA CYS A 205 20.56 18.77 13.69
C CYS A 205 21.99 18.66 14.22
N LYS A 206 22.26 19.28 15.38
CA LYS A 206 23.57 19.21 16.04
C LYS A 206 24.00 17.79 16.45
N GLY A 207 23.07 16.84 16.51
CA GLY A 207 23.36 15.46 16.90
C GLY A 207 23.86 14.60 15.75
N CYS A 208 23.05 14.49 14.68
CA CYS A 208 23.36 13.62 13.55
C CYS A 208 23.82 14.35 12.28
N GLY A 209 23.64 15.67 12.17
CA GLY A 209 23.95 16.45 10.95
C GLY A 209 23.05 16.17 9.74
N GLN A 210 22.34 15.04 9.72
CA GLN A 210 21.58 14.55 8.56
C GLN A 210 20.30 15.34 8.28
N VAL A 211 19.57 15.72 9.34
CA VAL A 211 18.26 16.37 9.20
C VAL A 211 18.35 17.88 9.35
N ARG A 212 17.59 18.65 8.55
CA ARG A 212 17.60 20.12 8.56
C ARG A 212 16.24 20.69 8.95
N TYR A 213 16.24 21.80 9.69
CA TYR A 213 15.02 22.45 10.20
C TYR A 213 15.00 23.93 9.85
N CYS A 214 13.82 24.49 9.60
CA CYS A 214 13.69 25.94 9.40
C CYS A 214 13.89 26.75 10.70
N GLY A 215 13.99 26.09 11.86
CA GLY A 215 14.23 26.73 13.13
C GLY A 215 14.27 25.75 14.30
N ARG A 216 14.70 26.26 15.47
CA ARG A 216 14.86 25.47 16.70
C ARG A 216 13.54 24.89 17.21
N GLU A 217 12.41 25.56 16.95
CA GLU A 217 11.09 25.08 17.31
C GLU A 217 10.73 23.79 16.60
N CYS A 218 10.92 23.74 15.27
CA CYS A 218 10.70 22.52 14.48
C CYS A 218 11.63 21.39 14.90
N GLN A 219 12.89 21.69 15.23
CA GLN A 219 13.81 20.70 15.77
C GLN A 219 13.31 20.11 17.11
N ARG A 220 12.85 20.95 18.04
CA ARG A 220 12.32 20.46 19.34
C ARG A 220 11.05 19.63 19.16
N SER A 221 10.13 20.09 18.30
CA SER A 221 8.89 19.37 18.00
C SER A 221 9.18 18.02 17.35
N ASP A 222 10.10 17.95 16.40
CA ASP A 222 10.52 16.68 15.80
C ASP A 222 11.26 15.78 16.81
N TRP A 223 12.00 16.37 17.74
CA TRP A 223 12.66 15.64 18.82
C TRP A 223 11.67 14.95 19.76
N THR A 224 10.61 15.66 20.20
CA THR A 224 9.64 15.12 21.16
C THR A 224 8.51 14.35 20.48
N ASN A 225 7.99 14.85 19.36
CA ASN A 225 6.77 14.37 18.73
C ASN A 225 7.04 13.60 17.43
N GLY A 226 8.15 13.87 16.74
CA GLY A 226 8.51 13.25 15.45
C GLY A 226 9.41 12.04 15.52
N GLY A 227 9.71 11.57 16.73
CA GLY A 227 10.56 10.40 16.94
C GLY A 227 12.01 10.60 16.48
N HIS A 228 12.44 11.84 16.20
CA HIS A 228 13.84 12.08 15.84
C HIS A 228 14.78 11.70 16.99
N LYS A 229 14.36 11.83 18.25
CA LYS A 229 15.13 11.36 19.41
C LYS A 229 15.55 9.88 19.30
N ALA A 230 14.68 9.01 18.76
CA ALA A 230 14.96 7.58 18.60
C ALA A 230 15.87 7.29 17.39
N ARG A 231 15.79 8.11 16.34
CA ARG A 231 16.52 7.94 15.07
C ARG A 231 17.84 8.72 15.03
N CYS A 232 18.01 9.71 15.89
CA CYS A 232 19.20 10.55 15.95
C CYS A 232 20.39 9.73 16.43
N ARG A 233 21.16 9.19 15.48
CA ARG A 233 22.47 8.62 15.74
C ARG A 233 23.41 9.79 16.05
N ARG A 234 23.50 10.18 17.33
CA ARG A 234 24.61 11.06 17.75
C ARG A 234 25.88 10.32 17.36
N LEU A 235 26.67 10.94 16.49
CA LEU A 235 28.03 10.48 16.21
C LEU A 235 28.72 10.35 17.58
N LYS A 236 29.07 9.12 17.97
CA LYS A 236 29.94 8.88 19.12
C LYS A 236 31.37 9.17 18.68
#